data_AF-A0A915NP14-F1
#
_entry.id   AF-A0A915NP14-F1
#
_cell.length_a   1.000
_cell.length_b   1.000
_cell.length_c   1.000
_cell.angle_alpha   90.00
_cell.angle_beta   90.00
_cell.angle_gamma   90.00
#
_symmetry.space_group_name_H-M   'P 1'
#
loop_
_entity.id
_entity.type
_entity.pdbx_description
1 polymer ?
#
loop_
_entity_poly.entity_id
_entity_poly.type
_entity_poly.pdbx_seq_one_letter_code
_entity_poly.pdbx_strand_id
1 'polypeptide(L)'
;LASNIQHSLSGSALEFNKNNLFGDGLQFVKITERIFAILFHSGSDAIYRNNIKAISERLKKTFLDKYKIFNLSQKRSDLGRANQQGNVLEFGWPEPLAPPLDRLCSICKQLENHLNCSKENVAVIHCKGGIYRGVYC
;
A
#
# COMPACT_ATOMS: atom_id res chain seq x y z
N LEU A 1 11.15 2.65 11.77
CA LEU A 1 10.08 2.29 10.79
C LEU A 1 10.07 3.22 9.59
N ALA A 2 9.92 4.53 9.76
CA ALA A 2 9.99 5.51 8.67
C ALA A 2 11.31 5.43 7.89
N SER A 3 12.47 5.38 8.58
CA SER A 3 13.78 5.23 7.92
C SER A 3 13.93 3.90 7.16
N ASN A 4 13.35 2.80 7.65
CA ASN A 4 13.42 1.50 6.99
C ASN A 4 12.48 1.44 5.78
N ILE A 5 11.31 2.08 5.86
CA ILE A 5 10.40 2.22 4.72
C ILE A 5 11.05 3.12 3.66
N GLN A 6 11.62 4.25 4.07
CA GLN A 6 12.32 5.16 3.16
C GLN A 6 13.54 4.49 2.52
N HIS A 7 14.38 3.79 3.29
CA HIS A 7 15.55 3.06 2.76
C HIS A 7 15.16 1.88 1.85
N SER A 8 14.11 1.12 2.18
CA SER A 8 13.57 0.07 1.31
C SER A 8 12.90 0.61 0.04
N LEU A 9 12.42 1.87 0.05
CA LEU A 9 11.85 2.55 -1.11
C LEU A 9 12.88 3.35 -1.91
N SER A 10 14.00 3.77 -1.30
CA SER A 10 15.03 4.63 -1.91
C SER A 10 16.26 3.88 -2.41
N GLY A 11 16.64 2.78 -1.77
CA GLY A 11 17.88 2.07 -2.05
C GLY A 11 17.61 0.76 -2.76
N SER A 12 17.87 0.70 -4.08
CA SER A 12 18.27 -0.48 -4.89
C SER A 12 17.50 -1.82 -4.76
N ALA A 13 16.49 -1.93 -3.88
CA ALA A 13 15.68 -3.11 -3.59
C ALA A 13 14.45 -3.22 -4.51
N LEU A 14 14.28 -2.24 -5.41
CA LEU A 14 13.61 -2.43 -6.69
C LEU A 14 14.57 -3.09 -7.70
N GLU A 15 15.41 -4.03 -7.26
CA GLU A 15 15.78 -5.11 -8.17
C GLU A 15 14.47 -5.73 -8.62
N PHE A 16 14.17 -5.44 -9.89
CA PHE A 16 12.91 -5.66 -10.58
C PHE A 16 12.63 -7.17 -10.62
N ASN A 17 12.17 -7.73 -9.51
CA ASN A 17 11.82 -9.14 -9.45
C ASN A 17 10.55 -9.30 -10.27
N LYS A 18 10.70 -9.79 -11.51
CA LYS A 18 9.61 -9.96 -12.50
C LYS A 18 8.43 -10.77 -11.95
N ASN A 19 8.64 -11.56 -10.89
CA ASN A 19 7.61 -12.34 -10.21
C ASN A 19 6.63 -11.49 -9.38
N ASN A 20 6.95 -10.21 -9.12
CA ASN A 20 6.13 -9.26 -8.35
C ASN A 20 5.39 -8.23 -9.23
N LEU A 21 5.61 -8.29 -10.55
CA LEU A 21 4.90 -7.47 -11.52
C LEU A 21 3.58 -8.14 -11.86
N PHE A 22 2.48 -7.46 -11.56
CA PHE A 22 1.23 -7.73 -12.24
C PHE A 22 1.26 -7.00 -13.58
N GLY A 23 0.59 -7.56 -14.60
CA GLY A 23 0.42 -6.87 -15.88
C GLY A 23 -0.05 -5.43 -15.69
N ASP A 24 0.42 -4.53 -16.54
CA ASP A 24 -0.03 -3.13 -16.64
C ASP A 24 0.28 -2.20 -15.44
N GLY A 25 1.52 -2.18 -14.97
CA GLY A 25 2.03 -1.09 -14.11
C GLY A 25 1.75 -1.20 -12.61
N LEU A 26 1.24 -2.37 -12.17
CA LEU A 26 1.04 -2.74 -10.78
C LEU A 26 2.24 -3.55 -10.25
N GLN A 27 2.78 -3.15 -9.09
CA GLN A 27 3.77 -3.91 -8.34
C GLN A 27 3.23 -4.28 -6.97
N PHE A 28 3.44 -5.54 -6.56
CA PHE A 28 3.19 -6.01 -5.20
C PHE A 28 4.50 -6.44 -4.55
N VAL A 29 4.99 -5.63 -3.61
CA VAL A 29 6.33 -5.75 -3.05
C VAL A 29 6.24 -6.18 -1.60
N LYS A 30 7.02 -7.19 -1.22
CA LYS A 30 7.25 -7.54 0.19
C LYS A 30 8.35 -6.65 0.75
N ILE A 31 8.03 -5.83 1.75
CA ILE A 31 9.02 -5.00 2.45
C ILE A 31 9.59 -5.79 3.64
N THR A 32 8.71 -6.43 4.41
CA THR A 32 9.06 -7.33 5.52
C THR A 32 8.14 -8.54 5.52
N GLU A 33 8.32 -9.46 6.46
CA GLU A 33 7.41 -10.60 6.66
C GLU A 33 5.94 -10.20 6.86
N ARG A 34 5.68 -9.00 7.39
CA ARG A 34 4.32 -8.54 7.74
C ARG A 34 3.93 -7.21 7.11
N ILE A 35 4.78 -6.65 6.24
CA ILE A 35 4.53 -5.37 5.57
C ILE A 35 4.75 -5.54 4.08
N PHE A 36 3.72 -5.24 3.30
CA PHE A 36 3.72 -5.28 1.85
C PHE A 36 3.35 -3.91 1.30
N ALA A 37 3.76 -3.63 0.07
CA ALA A 37 3.39 -2.42 -0.67
C ALA A 37 2.75 -2.78 -2.02
N ILE A 38 1.71 -2.04 -2.37
CA ILE A 38 1.06 -2.05 -3.68
C ILE A 38 1.38 -0.71 -4.34
N LEU A 39 2.17 -0.74 -5.41
CA LEU A 39 2.60 0.45 -6.14
C LEU A 39 1.99 0.47 -7.53
N PHE A 40 1.27 1.54 -7.83
CA PHE A 40 0.71 1.83 -9.14
C PHE A 40 1.45 2.99 -9.78
N HIS A 41 2.14 2.72 -10.88
CA HIS A 41 3.02 3.69 -11.54
C HIS A 41 2.29 4.50 -12.61
N SER A 42 1.47 3.84 -13.41
CA SER A 42 0.71 4.45 -14.52
C SER A 42 -0.38 3.48 -14.98
N GLY A 43 -1.33 3.98 -15.77
CA GLY A 43 -2.40 3.17 -16.34
C GLY A 43 -3.73 3.92 -16.40
N SER A 44 -4.61 3.46 -17.29
CA SER A 44 -5.97 3.98 -17.36
C SER A 44 -6.76 3.63 -16.09
N ASP A 45 -7.85 4.36 -15.85
CA ASP A 45 -8.73 4.08 -14.74
C ASP A 45 -9.38 2.68 -14.81
N ALA A 46 -9.56 2.13 -16.01
CA ALA A 46 -10.03 0.77 -16.21
C ALA A 46 -8.98 -0.26 -15.76
N ILE A 47 -7.72 -0.07 -16.16
CA ILE A 47 -6.59 -0.92 -15.75
C ILE A 47 -6.44 -0.88 -14.22
N TYR A 48 -6.49 0.31 -13.62
CA TYR A 48 -6.44 0.46 -12.17
C TYR A 48 -7.53 -0.34 -11.47
N ARG A 49 -8.80 -0.24 -11.91
CA ARG A 49 -9.90 -1.00 -11.30
C ARG A 49 -9.71 -2.51 -11.43
N ASN A 50 -9.25 -2.99 -12.58
CA ASN A 50 -9.00 -4.42 -12.80
C ASN A 50 -7.89 -4.94 -11.88
N ASN A 51 -6.80 -4.18 -11.77
CA ASN A 51 -5.68 -4.50 -10.91
C ASN A 51 -6.05 -4.46 -9.42
N ILE A 52 -6.89 -3.51 -9.00
CA ILE A 52 -7.43 -3.46 -7.63
C ILE A 52 -8.29 -4.68 -7.32
N LYS A 53 -9.10 -5.16 -8.27
CA LYS A 53 -9.85 -6.41 -8.09
C LYS A 53 -8.91 -7.61 -7.94
N ALA A 54 -7.96 -7.77 -8.86
CA ALA A 54 -7.01 -8.89 -8.85
C ALA A 54 -6.18 -8.94 -7.56
N ILE A 55 -5.67 -7.79 -7.10
CA ILE A 55 -4.89 -7.74 -5.86
C ILE A 55 -5.76 -7.97 -4.64
N SER A 56 -6.99 -7.44 -4.60
CA SER A 56 -7.91 -7.67 -3.47
C SER A 56 -8.28 -9.15 -3.35
N GLU A 57 -8.47 -9.85 -4.46
CA GLU A 57 -8.68 -11.31 -4.46
C GLU A 57 -7.45 -12.07 -3.96
N ARG A 58 -6.23 -11.67 -4.39
CA ARG A 58 -4.99 -12.27 -3.88
C ARG A 58 -4.84 -12.04 -2.39
N LEU A 59 -5.04 -10.82 -1.89
CA LEU A 59 -4.95 -10.50 -0.47
C LEU A 59 -5.91 -11.34 0.37
N LYS A 60 -7.16 -11.48 -0.08
CA LYS A 60 -8.15 -12.34 0.60
C LYS A 60 -7.73 -13.81 0.60
N LYS A 61 -7.19 -14.34 -0.50
CA LYS A 61 -6.73 -15.74 -0.58
C LYS A 61 -5.47 -15.98 0.26
N THR A 62 -4.55 -15.02 0.31
CA THR A 62 -3.25 -15.18 0.97
C THR A 62 -3.31 -14.86 2.47
N PHE A 63 -4.04 -13.82 2.86
CA PHE A 63 -4.04 -13.30 4.23
C PHE A 63 -5.41 -13.38 4.92
N LEU A 64 -6.43 -13.93 4.24
CA LEU A 64 -7.79 -14.08 4.78
C LEU A 64 -8.36 -12.75 5.29
N ASP A 65 -8.62 -12.65 6.60
CA ASP A 65 -9.12 -11.48 7.31
C ASP A 65 -8.03 -10.73 8.10
N LYS A 66 -6.76 -11.15 7.98
CA LYS A 66 -5.64 -10.62 8.79
C LYS A 66 -4.88 -9.47 8.13
N TYR A 67 -5.33 -8.98 6.98
CA TYR A 67 -4.69 -7.84 6.32
C TYR A 67 -5.46 -6.53 6.52
N LYS A 68 -4.73 -5.41 6.52
CA LYS A 68 -5.31 -4.07 6.47
C LYS A 68 -4.55 -3.21 5.47
N ILE A 69 -5.29 -2.52 4.61
CA ILE A 69 -4.77 -1.65 3.55
C ILE A 69 -4.68 -0.22 4.06
N PHE A 70 -3.51 0.38 3.95
CA PHE A 70 -3.21 1.78 4.26
C PHE A 70 -3.11 2.53 2.94
N ASN A 71 -4.20 3.17 2.51
CA ASN A 71 -4.21 3.94 1.27
C ASN A 71 -3.59 5.33 1.51
N LEU A 72 -2.40 5.54 0.96
CA LEU A 72 -1.69 6.82 1.01
C LEU A 72 -2.00 7.71 -0.21
N SER A 73 -2.76 7.18 -1.17
CA SER A 73 -3.16 7.89 -2.39
C SER A 73 -4.44 8.68 -2.15
N GLN A 74 -4.77 9.62 -3.04
CA GLN A 74 -6.06 10.29 -2.99
C GLN A 74 -7.20 9.27 -2.85
N LYS A 75 -8.15 9.58 -1.96
CA LYS A 75 -9.27 8.70 -1.65
C LYS A 75 -10.02 8.33 -2.93
N ARG A 76 -10.18 7.04 -3.18
CA ARG A 76 -11.00 6.48 -4.26
C ARG A 76 -11.91 5.40 -3.70
N SER A 77 -13.16 5.36 -4.15
CA SER A 77 -14.11 4.33 -3.71
C SER A 77 -13.74 2.92 -4.20
N ASP A 78 -12.87 2.79 -5.20
CA ASP A 78 -12.53 1.51 -5.83
C ASP A 78 -11.90 0.51 -4.83
N LEU A 79 -10.97 0.98 -3.98
CA LEU A 79 -10.32 0.15 -2.95
C LEU A 79 -11.31 -0.32 -1.89
N GLY A 80 -12.12 0.60 -1.36
CA GLY A 80 -13.13 0.28 -0.36
C GLY A 80 -14.22 -0.65 -0.88
N ARG A 81 -14.57 -0.59 -2.18
CA ARG A 81 -15.55 -1.48 -2.81
C ARG A 81 -15.01 -2.88 -3.09
N ALA A 82 -13.71 -3.01 -3.40
CA ALA A 82 -13.10 -4.30 -3.70
C ALA A 82 -12.74 -5.11 -2.44
N ASN A 83 -12.62 -4.44 -1.29
CA ASN A 83 -12.22 -5.03 -0.01
C ASN A 83 -13.38 -5.07 0.99
N GLN A 84 -13.23 -5.87 2.05
CA GLN A 84 -14.23 -5.92 3.12
C GLN A 84 -14.29 -4.59 3.87
N GLN A 85 -15.49 -4.24 4.35
CA GLN A 85 -15.70 -3.02 5.12
C GLN A 85 -14.79 -3.01 6.35
N GLY A 86 -14.02 -1.93 6.53
CA GLY A 86 -13.07 -1.77 7.64
C GLY A 86 -11.63 -2.23 7.35
N ASN A 87 -11.38 -2.91 6.22
CA ASN A 87 -10.02 -3.34 5.85
C ASN A 87 -9.22 -2.26 5.11
N VAL A 88 -9.82 -1.13 4.75
CA VAL A 88 -9.15 -0.01 4.08
C VAL A 88 -9.16 1.22 4.99
N LEU A 89 -7.97 1.70 5.33
CA LEU A 89 -7.74 2.97 6.01
C LEU A 89 -7.27 4.01 4.99
N GLU A 90 -7.98 5.13 4.94
CA GLU A 90 -7.74 6.21 3.98
C GLU A 90 -6.88 7.30 4.65
N PHE A 91 -5.65 7.45 4.20
CA PHE A 91 -4.73 8.50 4.63
C PHE A 91 -4.38 9.47 3.50
N GLY A 92 -5.00 9.34 2.32
CA GLY A 92 -4.72 10.13 1.14
C GLY A 92 -4.68 11.64 1.33
N TRP A 93 -3.68 12.29 0.72
CA TRP A 93 -3.52 13.74 0.66
C TRP A 93 -3.40 14.25 -0.80
N PRO A 94 -3.75 15.53 -1.08
CA PRO A 94 -3.67 16.13 -2.42
C PRO A 94 -2.27 16.08 -3.03
N GLU A 95 -2.19 16.00 -4.36
CA GLU A 95 -0.98 15.64 -5.10
C GLU A 95 0.15 16.70 -5.24
N PRO A 96 0.01 18.00 -4.87
CA PRO A 96 1.19 18.87 -4.81
C PRO A 96 1.81 19.02 -3.43
N LEU A 97 1.19 18.48 -2.36
CA LEU A 97 1.62 18.73 -0.99
C LEU A 97 2.22 17.48 -0.35
N ALA A 98 3.28 17.66 0.44
CA ALA A 98 3.71 16.65 1.40
C ALA A 98 2.60 16.42 2.45
N PRO A 99 2.43 15.20 2.99
CA PRO A 99 1.53 15.01 4.11
C PRO A 99 2.03 15.81 5.32
N PRO A 100 1.12 16.39 6.12
CA PRO A 100 1.52 17.00 7.37
C PRO A 100 2.05 15.92 8.33
N LEU A 101 2.99 16.29 9.22
CA LEU A 101 3.71 15.33 10.06
C LEU A 101 2.78 14.54 11.01
N ASP A 102 1.75 15.19 11.52
CA ASP A 102 0.68 14.58 12.32
C ASP A 102 0.03 13.39 11.60
N ARG A 103 -0.12 13.47 10.27
CA ARG A 103 -0.64 12.40 9.45
C ARG A 103 0.34 11.24 9.32
N LEU A 104 1.63 11.52 9.14
CA LEU A 104 2.65 10.47 9.16
C LEU A 104 2.68 9.75 10.51
N CYS A 105 2.62 10.49 11.61
CA CYS A 105 2.50 9.92 12.94
C CYS A 105 1.23 9.06 13.08
N SER A 106 0.10 9.53 12.57
CA SER A 106 -1.15 8.76 12.57
C SER A 106 -1.04 7.47 11.76
N ILE A 107 -0.39 7.49 10.59
CA ILE A 107 -0.15 6.28 9.78
C ILE A 107 0.70 5.30 10.57
N CYS A 108 1.82 5.75 11.12
CA CYS A 108 2.72 4.91 11.92
C CYS A 108 1.99 4.28 13.10
N LYS A 109 1.21 5.07 13.85
CA LYS A 109 0.45 4.59 15.01
C LYS A 109 -0.60 3.55 14.62
N GLN A 110 -1.33 3.77 13.53
CA GLN A 110 -2.34 2.82 13.07
C GLN A 110 -1.72 1.53 12.52
N LEU A 111 -0.57 1.63 11.85
CA LEU A 111 0.19 0.49 11.35
C LEU A 111 0.72 -0.35 12.50
N GLU A 112 1.36 0.28 13.48
CA GLU A 112 1.85 -0.38 14.69
C GLU A 112 0.73 -1.07 15.46
N ASN A 113 -0.39 -0.37 15.70
CA ASN A 113 -1.55 -0.94 16.37
C ASN A 113 -2.06 -2.19 15.65
N HIS A 114 -2.24 -2.14 14.31
CA HIS A 114 -2.69 -3.29 13.54
C HIS A 114 -1.74 -4.49 13.64
N LEU A 115 -0.43 -4.25 13.50
CA LEU A 115 0.60 -5.29 13.58
C LEU A 115 0.79 -5.85 15.01
N ASN A 116 0.43 -5.09 16.04
CA ASN A 116 0.51 -5.52 17.44
C ASN A 116 -0.75 -6.28 17.90
N CYS A 117 -1.90 -6.11 17.24
CA CYS A 117 -3.12 -6.85 17.56
C CYS A 117 -2.97 -8.37 17.38
N SER A 118 -2.19 -8.83 16.39
CA SER A 118 -1.85 -10.24 16.20
C SER A 118 -0.55 -10.40 15.43
N LYS A 119 0.21 -11.45 15.74
CA LYS A 119 1.43 -11.81 14.98
C LYS A 119 1.13 -12.20 13.54
N GLU A 120 -0.09 -12.64 13.25
CA GLU A 120 -0.57 -13.02 11.92
C GLU A 120 -1.04 -11.81 11.09
N ASN A 121 -1.19 -10.64 11.73
CA ASN A 121 -1.66 -9.45 11.03
C ASN A 121 -0.61 -8.91 10.06
N VAL A 122 -1.07 -8.55 8.88
CA VAL A 122 -0.27 -7.99 7.78
C VAL A 122 -0.76 -6.59 7.44
N ALA A 123 0.18 -5.66 7.25
CA ALA A 123 -0.08 -4.32 6.75
C ALA A 123 0.24 -4.22 5.25
N VAL A 124 -0.67 -3.64 4.48
CA VAL A 124 -0.50 -3.44 3.03
C VAL A 124 -0.57 -1.95 2.74
N ILE A 125 0.54 -1.36 2.30
CA ILE A 125 0.63 0.07 1.97
C ILE A 125 0.25 0.24 0.49
N HIS A 126 -0.75 1.05 0.18
CA HIS A 126 -1.15 1.33 -1.20
C HIS A 126 -0.78 2.74 -1.63
N CYS A 127 -0.07 2.85 -2.76
CA CYS A 127 0.33 4.11 -3.37
C CYS A 127 0.10 4.10 -4.90
N LYS A 128 -0.69 5.06 -5.39
CA LYS A 128 -0.87 5.42 -6.80
C LYS A 128 -0.08 6.71 -7.07
N GLY A 129 0.75 6.70 -8.12
CA GLY A 129 1.71 7.77 -8.43
C GLY A 129 3.17 7.41 -8.13
N GLY A 130 3.43 6.14 -7.77
CA GLY A 130 4.80 5.63 -7.59
C GLY A 130 5.53 6.13 -6.34
N ILE A 131 6.86 6.03 -6.40
CA ILE A 131 7.79 6.17 -5.28
C ILE A 131 7.91 7.62 -4.78
N TYR A 132 7.52 8.61 -5.59
CA TYR A 132 7.58 10.03 -5.21
C TYR A 132 6.64 10.39 -4.05
N ARG A 133 5.63 9.57 -3.73
CA ARG A 133 4.88 9.75 -2.46
C ARG A 133 5.51 9.00 -1.28
N GLY A 134 6.33 7.98 -1.56
CA GLY A 134 7.03 7.19 -0.53
C GLY A 134 8.40 7.75 -0.13
N VAL A 135 9.06 8.51 -1.01
CA VAL A 135 10.41 9.07 -0.81
C VAL A 135 10.38 10.43 -0.10
N TYR A 136 9.27 11.15 -0.19
CA TYR A 136 9.03 12.43 0.51
C TYR A 136 8.20 12.26 1.81
N CYS A 137 7.94 11.02 2.23
CA CYS A 137 7.38 10.69 3.55
C CYS A 137 8.49 10.30 4.53
#